data_AF-A0A7V7C3Q0-F1
#
_entry.id   AF-A0A7V7C3Q0-F1
#
_cell.length_a   1.000
_cell.length_b   1.000
_cell.length_c   1.000
_cell.angle_alpha   90.00
_cell.angle_beta   90.00
_cell.angle_gamma   90.00
#
_symmetry.space_group_name_H-M   'P 1'
#
loop_
_entity.id
_entity.type
_entity.pdbx_description
1 polymer ?
#
loop_
_entity_poly.entity_id
_entity_poly.type
_entity_poly.pdbx_seq_one_letter_code
_entity_poly.pdbx_strand_id
1 'polypeptide(L)'
;TNNLMYRVSFRTFNVLSMLQKYGAEMPKVQRFLRENFDEYVKRMTILNNLEIIDNNYGIALCGDDIYPRAFLAKIADNIISVNNIKAAFAIGKIGENEIGISARSLDEVNVQVLMEEFGGGGHFNNAAAQIMDTTIEEVRQKLIEKLKKTEDGRTGTMKIILTTDIKGKGKKGDIIDIPSGHANFLVRSNQAILATSENIKQLEKEKAEAKAAEERHRNEMLELKEFIEKNPIKIAVRVGKEGKLFGGVSSKMIVEEFKNVYGISLDKRKMLYNQEIDALGSYQIPIQLHKDVTAQIKLHVVEKQ
;
A
#
# COMPACT_ATOMS: atom_id res chain seq x y z
N THR A 1 35.64 7.94 -17.27
CA THR A 1 35.33 6.54 -16.90
C THR A 1 34.48 5.92 -18.00
N ASN A 2 34.47 4.60 -18.15
CA ASN A 2 33.62 3.90 -19.13
C ASN A 2 32.10 4.02 -18.84
N ASN A 3 31.72 4.75 -17.78
CA ASN A 3 30.35 4.87 -17.27
C ASN A 3 29.51 5.97 -17.96
N LEU A 4 29.97 6.45 -19.11
CA LEU A 4 29.23 7.37 -19.98
C LEU A 4 27.97 6.73 -20.59
N MET A 5 27.80 5.41 -20.47
CA MET A 5 26.63 4.69 -20.97
C MET A 5 25.54 4.44 -19.92
N TYR A 6 25.89 4.35 -18.64
CA TYR A 6 24.94 3.88 -17.61
C TYR A 6 24.36 5.00 -16.73
N ARG A 7 25.03 6.16 -16.63
CA ARG A 7 24.63 7.25 -15.70
C ARG A 7 24.84 8.64 -16.32
N VAL A 8 24.27 8.85 -17.51
CA VAL A 8 24.26 10.17 -18.15
C VAL A 8 23.01 10.95 -17.79
N SER A 9 23.22 12.20 -17.38
CA SER A 9 22.16 13.19 -17.19
C SER A 9 22.30 14.31 -18.21
N PHE A 10 21.28 15.16 -18.33
CA PHE A 10 21.39 16.40 -19.10
C PHE A 10 22.64 17.23 -18.72
N ARG A 11 22.96 17.29 -17.43
CA ARG A 11 24.16 17.97 -16.93
C ARG A 11 25.45 17.34 -17.45
N THR A 12 25.49 16.01 -17.56
CA THR A 12 26.64 15.27 -18.11
C THR A 12 26.90 15.68 -19.56
N PHE A 13 25.85 15.75 -20.39
CA PHE A 13 25.99 16.17 -21.80
C PHE A 13 26.44 17.64 -21.92
N ASN A 14 25.93 18.55 -21.09
CA ASN A 14 26.36 19.95 -21.09
C ASN A 14 27.84 20.11 -20.74
N VAL A 15 28.31 19.40 -19.71
CA VAL A 15 29.73 19.42 -19.31
C VAL A 15 30.61 18.86 -20.42
N LEU A 16 30.19 17.76 -21.07
CA LEU A 16 30.94 17.19 -22.20
C LEU A 16 31.05 18.15 -23.39
N SER A 17 29.97 18.84 -23.75
CA SER A 17 30.00 19.86 -24.81
C SER A 17 30.96 21.01 -24.46
N MET A 18 30.97 21.43 -23.19
CA MET A 18 31.88 22.48 -22.73
C MET A 18 33.35 22.03 -22.77
N LEU A 19 33.66 20.80 -22.33
CA LEU A 19 35.01 20.23 -22.42
C LEU A 19 35.49 20.11 -23.88
N GLN A 20 34.61 19.74 -24.81
CA GLN A 20 34.95 19.70 -26.23
C GLN A 20 35.31 21.09 -26.78
N LYS A 21 34.61 22.16 -26.35
CA LYS A 21 34.97 23.54 -26.71
C LYS A 21 36.37 23.93 -26.23
N TYR A 22 36.85 23.34 -25.14
CA TYR A 22 38.21 23.55 -24.63
C TYR A 22 39.23 22.53 -25.18
N GLY A 23 38.90 21.78 -26.23
CA GLY A 23 39.83 20.88 -26.92
C GLY A 23 39.87 19.45 -26.39
N ALA A 24 38.91 19.02 -25.56
CA ALA A 24 38.82 17.62 -25.17
C ALA A 24 38.36 16.76 -26.35
N GLU A 25 39.18 15.78 -26.75
CA GLU A 25 38.90 14.87 -27.87
C GLU A 25 38.52 13.47 -27.37
N MET A 26 37.33 13.00 -27.76
CA MET A 26 36.85 11.66 -27.40
C MET A 26 37.80 10.52 -27.84
N PRO A 27 38.44 10.55 -29.02
CA PRO A 27 39.41 9.53 -29.41
C PRO A 27 40.62 9.45 -28.46
N LYS A 28 41.13 10.58 -27.97
CA LYS A 28 42.22 10.61 -26.98
C LYS A 28 41.78 10.02 -25.65
N VAL A 29 40.59 10.39 -25.18
CA VAL A 29 39.99 9.81 -23.96
C VAL A 29 39.82 8.30 -24.08
N GLN A 30 39.27 7.82 -25.20
CA GLN A 30 39.14 6.39 -25.48
C GLN A 30 40.49 5.68 -25.50
N ARG A 31 41.54 6.30 -26.07
CA ARG A 31 42.90 5.75 -26.06
C ARG A 31 43.46 5.60 -24.65
N PHE A 32 43.23 6.58 -23.77
CA PHE A 32 43.65 6.50 -22.36
C PHE A 32 42.87 5.47 -21.55
N LEU A 33 41.61 5.21 -21.92
CA LEU A 33 40.75 4.22 -21.26
C LEU A 33 40.91 2.80 -21.81
N ARG A 34 41.80 2.58 -22.79
CA ARG A 34 42.09 1.24 -23.30
C ARG A 34 42.62 0.36 -22.18
N GLU A 35 42.11 -0.85 -22.15
CA GLU A 35 42.50 -1.83 -21.17
C GLU A 35 43.65 -2.71 -21.69
N ASN A 36 44.43 -3.25 -20.75
CA ASN A 36 45.43 -4.26 -21.05
C ASN A 36 44.75 -5.57 -21.47
N PHE A 37 45.26 -6.22 -22.52
CA PHE A 37 44.72 -7.48 -23.05
C PHE A 37 44.72 -8.61 -22.02
N ASP A 38 45.77 -8.72 -21.21
CA ASP A 38 45.88 -9.76 -20.18
C ASP A 38 44.85 -9.54 -19.06
N GLU A 39 44.62 -8.29 -18.64
CA GLU A 39 43.54 -7.95 -17.71
C GLU A 39 42.17 -8.30 -18.28
N TYR A 40 41.96 -8.03 -19.57
CA TYR A 40 40.71 -8.34 -20.26
C TYR A 40 40.46 -9.86 -20.30
N VAL A 41 41.46 -10.66 -20.69
CA VAL A 41 41.37 -12.12 -20.72
C VAL A 41 41.11 -12.68 -19.32
N LYS A 42 41.88 -12.24 -18.31
CA LYS A 42 41.68 -12.66 -16.91
C LYS A 42 40.24 -12.40 -16.44
N ARG A 43 39.70 -11.21 -16.75
CA ARG A 43 38.33 -10.87 -16.38
C ARG A 43 37.31 -11.78 -17.07
N MET A 44 37.48 -12.08 -18.35
CA MET A 44 36.56 -12.98 -19.05
C MET A 44 36.61 -14.42 -18.52
N THR A 45 37.80 -14.91 -18.14
CA THR A 45 37.91 -16.22 -17.48
C THR A 45 37.14 -16.25 -16.16
N ILE A 46 37.20 -15.18 -15.37
CA ILE A 46 36.43 -15.09 -14.10
C ILE A 46 34.93 -15.04 -14.38
N LEU A 47 34.49 -14.25 -15.35
CA LEU A 47 33.07 -14.13 -15.73
C LEU A 47 32.50 -15.44 -16.31
N ASN A 48 33.33 -16.30 -16.90
CA ASN A 48 32.90 -17.60 -17.39
C ASN A 48 32.43 -18.53 -16.25
N ASN A 49 32.88 -18.30 -15.02
CA ASN A 49 32.49 -19.04 -13.82
C ASN A 49 31.51 -18.25 -12.94
N LEU A 50 30.75 -17.33 -13.54
CA LEU A 50 29.73 -16.56 -12.83
C LEU A 50 28.65 -17.49 -12.24
N GLU A 51 28.41 -17.35 -10.94
CA GLU A 51 27.29 -18.01 -10.26
C GLU A 51 26.07 -17.09 -10.26
N ILE A 52 24.90 -17.63 -10.59
CA ILE A 52 23.62 -16.93 -10.46
C ILE A 52 22.83 -17.58 -9.32
N ILE A 53 22.60 -16.81 -8.26
CA ILE A 53 21.82 -17.21 -7.07
C ILE A 53 20.42 -16.63 -7.20
N ASP A 54 19.40 -17.44 -6.87
CA ASP A 54 17.97 -17.08 -6.85
C ASP A 54 17.47 -16.37 -8.14
N ASN A 55 18.11 -16.69 -9.28
CA ASN A 55 17.87 -16.11 -10.60
C ASN A 55 18.05 -14.57 -10.70
N ASN A 56 18.64 -13.92 -9.70
CA ASN A 56 18.68 -12.46 -9.61
C ASN A 56 19.97 -11.88 -9.02
N TYR A 57 20.87 -12.68 -8.42
CA TYR A 57 22.16 -12.22 -7.91
C TYR A 57 23.30 -12.89 -8.67
N GLY A 58 24.17 -12.08 -9.28
CA GLY A 58 25.38 -12.57 -9.94
C GLY A 58 26.58 -12.48 -9.02
N ILE A 59 27.30 -13.58 -8.79
CA ILE A 59 28.49 -13.64 -7.93
C ILE A 59 29.64 -14.24 -8.73
N ALA A 60 30.73 -13.49 -8.90
CA ALA A 60 31.97 -13.99 -9.48
C ALA A 60 33.06 -14.09 -8.41
N LEU A 61 33.72 -15.25 -8.38
CA LEU A 61 34.87 -15.52 -7.53
C LEU A 61 36.14 -15.41 -8.35
N CYS A 62 37.05 -14.56 -7.92
CA CYS A 62 38.37 -14.47 -8.53
C CYS A 62 39.23 -15.65 -8.07
N GLY A 63 40.21 -16.04 -8.88
CA GLY A 63 41.19 -17.06 -8.50
C GLY A 63 42.16 -16.59 -7.41
N ASP A 64 43.27 -17.32 -7.26
CA ASP A 64 44.23 -17.12 -6.17
C ASP A 64 45.18 -15.92 -6.33
N ASP A 65 45.22 -15.29 -7.50
CA ASP A 65 45.98 -14.07 -7.74
C ASP A 65 45.49 -12.91 -6.84
N ILE A 66 46.40 -11.98 -6.54
CA ILE A 66 46.06 -10.71 -5.88
C ILE A 66 45.64 -9.70 -6.94
N TYR A 67 44.45 -9.13 -6.79
CA TYR A 67 43.85 -8.20 -7.74
C TYR A 67 43.67 -6.80 -7.13
N PRO A 68 43.83 -5.73 -7.93
CA PRO A 68 43.43 -4.39 -7.50
C PRO A 68 41.93 -4.32 -7.25
N ARG A 69 41.49 -3.54 -6.26
CA ARG A 69 40.05 -3.30 -5.99
C ARG A 69 39.28 -2.80 -7.22
N ALA A 70 39.93 -1.98 -8.05
CA ALA A 70 39.35 -1.49 -9.29
C ALA A 70 39.06 -2.61 -10.31
N PHE A 71 39.79 -3.72 -10.26
CA PHE A 71 39.54 -4.90 -11.09
C PHE A 71 38.25 -5.61 -10.67
N LEU A 72 38.04 -5.82 -9.36
CA LEU A 72 36.79 -6.37 -8.82
C LEU A 72 35.58 -5.51 -9.19
N ALA A 73 35.73 -4.19 -9.09
CA ALA A 73 34.71 -3.23 -9.51
C ALA A 73 34.31 -3.41 -10.99
N LYS A 74 35.28 -3.58 -11.90
CA LYS A 74 35.03 -3.82 -13.33
C LYS A 74 34.28 -5.15 -13.57
N ILE A 75 34.61 -6.19 -12.83
CA ILE A 75 33.90 -7.48 -12.90
C ILE A 75 32.42 -7.29 -12.52
N ALA A 76 32.15 -6.65 -11.38
CA ALA A 76 30.78 -6.37 -10.94
C ALA A 76 30.00 -5.49 -11.94
N ASP A 77 30.66 -4.52 -12.57
CA ASP A 77 30.07 -3.70 -13.65
C ASP A 77 29.72 -4.54 -14.89
N ASN A 78 30.46 -5.61 -15.21
CA ASN A 78 30.09 -6.53 -16.29
C ASN A 78 28.90 -7.42 -15.91
N ILE A 79 28.88 -7.95 -14.69
CA ILE A 79 27.82 -8.85 -14.23
C ILE A 79 26.47 -8.12 -14.18
N ILE A 80 26.43 -6.88 -13.70
CA ILE A 80 25.16 -6.11 -13.60
C ILE A 80 24.57 -5.77 -14.97
N SER A 81 25.34 -5.89 -16.06
CA SER A 81 24.82 -5.73 -17.42
C SER A 81 24.09 -6.98 -17.95
N VAL A 82 24.18 -8.11 -17.25
CA VAL A 82 23.48 -9.35 -17.60
C VAL A 82 21.99 -9.24 -17.24
N ASN A 83 21.12 -9.64 -18.18
CA ASN A 83 19.67 -9.60 -17.98
C ASN A 83 19.26 -10.34 -16.69
N ASN A 84 18.26 -9.78 -16.00
CA ASN A 84 17.67 -10.30 -14.77
C ASN A 84 18.57 -10.25 -13.52
N ILE A 85 19.80 -9.74 -13.61
CA ILE A 85 20.64 -9.52 -12.43
C ILE A 85 20.27 -8.20 -11.76
N LYS A 86 19.82 -8.28 -10.50
CA LYS A 86 19.45 -7.15 -9.64
C LYS A 86 20.62 -6.59 -8.86
N ALA A 87 21.52 -7.47 -8.43
CA ALA A 87 22.80 -7.08 -7.84
C ALA A 87 23.93 -8.03 -8.27
N ALA A 88 25.10 -7.46 -8.42
CA ALA A 88 26.31 -8.11 -8.89
C ALA A 88 27.44 -7.98 -7.87
N PHE A 89 28.17 -9.07 -7.66
CA PHE A 89 29.24 -9.17 -6.68
C PHE A 89 30.49 -9.78 -7.31
N ALA A 90 31.65 -9.19 -7.02
CA ALA A 90 32.95 -9.75 -7.36
C ALA A 90 33.80 -9.87 -6.10
N ILE A 91 34.28 -11.07 -5.80
CA ILE A 91 35.05 -11.39 -4.59
C ILE A 91 36.44 -11.86 -5.02
N GLY A 92 37.49 -11.34 -4.40
CA GLY A 92 38.86 -11.76 -4.72
C GLY A 92 39.89 -11.28 -3.71
N LYS A 93 41.08 -11.88 -3.73
CA LYS A 93 42.22 -11.44 -2.91
C LYS A 93 42.68 -10.06 -3.38
N ILE A 94 42.85 -9.13 -2.45
CA ILE A 94 43.38 -7.78 -2.70
C ILE A 94 44.71 -7.52 -1.96
N GLY A 95 45.08 -8.45 -1.08
CA GLY A 95 46.37 -8.56 -0.40
C GLY A 95 46.59 -10.01 0.06
N GLU A 96 47.70 -10.29 0.75
CA GLU A 96 48.05 -11.66 1.19
C GLU A 96 46.99 -12.27 2.13
N ASN A 97 46.49 -11.48 3.09
CA ASN A 97 45.46 -11.87 4.06
C ASN A 97 44.20 -11.00 3.96
N GLU A 98 43.96 -10.39 2.80
CA GLU A 98 42.87 -9.43 2.63
C GLU A 98 42.00 -9.80 1.42
N ILE A 99 40.71 -10.00 1.67
CA ILE A 99 39.71 -10.28 0.65
C ILE A 99 38.87 -9.01 0.40
N GLY A 100 38.77 -8.64 -0.87
CA GLY A 100 37.89 -7.57 -1.33
C GLY A 100 36.59 -8.13 -1.88
N ILE A 101 35.49 -7.43 -1.62
CA ILE A 101 34.20 -7.63 -2.29
C ILE A 101 33.73 -6.31 -2.89
N SER A 102 33.37 -6.31 -4.17
CA SER A 102 32.73 -5.16 -4.84
C SER A 102 31.32 -5.51 -5.26
N ALA A 103 30.39 -4.57 -5.02
CA ALA A 103 28.96 -4.75 -5.28
C ALA A 103 28.41 -3.65 -6.22
N ARG A 104 27.48 -4.05 -7.10
CA ARG A 104 26.74 -3.17 -8.02
C ARG A 104 25.27 -3.52 -8.05
N SER A 105 24.40 -2.53 -8.24
CA SER A 105 22.97 -2.70 -8.51
C SER A 105 22.40 -1.56 -9.36
N LEU A 106 21.19 -1.79 -9.91
CA LEU A 106 20.40 -0.82 -10.68
C LEU A 106 19.14 -0.42 -9.91
N ASP A 107 19.30 0.21 -8.75
CA ASP A 107 18.23 0.75 -7.89
C ASP A 107 17.27 -0.26 -7.25
N GLU A 108 17.41 -1.56 -7.52
CA GLU A 108 16.58 -2.61 -6.92
C GLU A 108 17.09 -3.10 -5.55
N VAL A 109 18.41 -3.11 -5.37
CA VAL A 109 19.07 -3.66 -4.18
C VAL A 109 19.98 -2.60 -3.58
N ASN A 110 19.79 -2.28 -2.31
CA ASN A 110 20.70 -1.39 -1.58
C ASN A 110 21.99 -2.14 -1.22
N VAL A 111 23.00 -2.05 -2.08
CA VAL A 111 24.29 -2.72 -1.85
C VAL A 111 25.16 -2.00 -0.81
N GLN A 112 24.87 -0.74 -0.47
CA GLN A 112 25.57 -0.02 0.59
C GLN A 112 25.39 -0.73 1.93
N VAL A 113 24.14 -0.95 2.33
CA VAL A 113 23.81 -1.59 3.61
C VAL A 113 24.42 -2.99 3.68
N LEU A 114 24.36 -3.74 2.57
CA LEU A 114 24.95 -5.07 2.52
C LEU A 114 26.47 -5.05 2.73
N MET A 115 27.19 -4.09 2.14
CA MET A 115 28.63 -3.97 2.30
C MET A 115 29.05 -3.39 3.66
N GLU A 116 28.23 -2.54 4.28
CA GLU A 116 28.45 -2.06 5.66
C GLU A 116 28.50 -3.23 6.65
N GLU A 117 27.72 -4.29 6.42
CA GLU A 117 27.76 -5.51 7.24
C GLU A 117 29.06 -6.32 7.08
N PHE A 118 29.87 -6.03 6.05
CA PHE A 118 31.23 -6.55 5.87
C PHE A 118 32.30 -5.54 6.31
N GLY A 119 31.92 -4.45 7.00
CA GLY A 119 32.84 -3.38 7.39
C GLY A 119 33.21 -2.43 6.25
N GLY A 120 32.45 -2.47 5.15
CA GLY A 120 32.63 -1.62 3.98
C GLY A 120 31.75 -0.38 3.98
N GLY A 121 31.53 0.15 2.78
CA GLY A 121 30.65 1.30 2.57
C GLY A 121 30.48 1.65 1.10
N GLY A 122 29.81 2.77 0.82
CA GLY A 122 29.61 3.27 -0.53
C GLY A 122 28.31 4.04 -0.68
N HIS A 123 27.61 3.75 -1.77
CA HIS A 123 26.30 4.30 -2.13
C HIS A 123 25.32 3.18 -2.45
N PHE A 124 24.03 3.51 -2.45
CA PHE A 124 22.92 2.57 -2.69
C PHE A 124 23.20 1.56 -3.80
N ASN A 125 23.77 2.01 -4.93
CA ASN A 125 24.04 1.18 -6.10
C ASN A 125 25.47 0.66 -6.25
N ASN A 126 26.43 1.23 -5.52
CA ASN A 126 27.85 0.90 -5.66
C ASN A 126 28.50 0.89 -4.29
N ALA A 127 29.00 -0.26 -3.87
CA ALA A 127 29.66 -0.38 -2.59
C ALA A 127 30.79 -1.40 -2.66
N ALA A 128 31.65 -1.41 -1.64
CA ALA A 128 32.70 -2.39 -1.50
C ALA A 128 33.08 -2.58 -0.03
N ALA A 129 33.66 -3.72 0.29
CA ALA A 129 34.22 -4.01 1.61
C ALA A 129 35.56 -4.72 1.48
N GLN A 130 36.34 -4.65 2.56
CA GLN A 130 37.65 -5.27 2.71
C GLN A 130 37.65 -6.05 4.01
N ILE A 131 38.04 -7.32 3.93
CA ILE A 131 37.85 -8.27 5.03
C ILE A 131 39.19 -8.96 5.26
N MET A 132 39.71 -8.82 6.49
CA MET A 132 40.97 -9.42 6.92
C MET A 132 40.77 -10.86 7.37
N ASP A 133 41.83 -11.67 7.23
CA ASP A 133 41.98 -13.00 7.83
C ASP A 133 40.81 -13.96 7.50
N THR A 134 40.39 -13.98 6.23
CA THR A 134 39.29 -14.82 5.74
C THR A 134 39.59 -15.36 4.34
N THR A 135 38.77 -16.29 3.87
CA THR A 135 38.87 -16.84 2.51
C THR A 135 37.76 -16.32 1.60
N ILE A 136 37.98 -16.39 0.27
CA ILE A 136 36.97 -16.04 -0.74
C ILE A 136 35.66 -16.83 -0.50
N GLU A 137 35.78 -18.10 -0.15
CA GLU A 137 34.63 -18.99 0.06
C GLU A 137 33.83 -18.61 1.32
N GLU A 138 34.50 -18.24 2.42
CA GLU A 138 33.82 -17.74 3.62
C GLU A 138 33.06 -16.44 3.37
N VAL A 139 33.65 -15.52 2.60
CA VAL A 139 32.99 -14.27 2.21
C VAL A 139 31.78 -14.55 1.33
N ARG A 140 31.91 -15.47 0.37
CA ARG A 140 30.79 -15.94 -0.47
C ARG A 140 29.65 -16.51 0.36
N GLN A 141 29.94 -17.42 1.29
CA GLN A 141 28.90 -18.05 2.13
C GLN A 141 28.16 -17.01 2.98
N LYS A 142 28.90 -16.10 3.63
CA LYS A 142 28.31 -15.00 4.39
C LYS A 142 27.46 -14.08 3.52
N LEU A 143 27.89 -13.82 2.28
CA LEU A 143 27.12 -13.02 1.33
C LEU A 143 25.79 -13.70 0.99
N ILE A 144 25.82 -14.98 0.64
CA ILE A 144 24.61 -15.75 0.32
C ILE A 144 23.65 -15.79 1.51
N GLU A 145 24.15 -15.98 2.74
CA GLU A 145 23.32 -15.94 3.94
C GLU A 145 22.62 -14.59 4.12
N LYS A 146 23.34 -13.48 3.91
CA LYS A 146 22.78 -12.12 4.01
C LYS A 146 21.78 -11.83 2.89
N LEU A 147 22.04 -12.30 1.67
CA LEU A 147 21.10 -12.17 0.55
C LEU A 147 19.79 -12.89 0.86
N LYS A 148 19.83 -14.12 1.38
CA LYS A 148 18.64 -14.86 1.83
C LYS A 148 17.86 -14.13 2.93
N LYS A 149 18.54 -13.63 3.96
CA LYS A 149 17.89 -12.82 5.02
C LYS A 149 17.25 -11.54 4.48
N THR A 150 17.89 -10.91 3.49
CA THR A 150 17.40 -9.68 2.87
C THR A 150 16.17 -9.96 2.00
N GLU A 151 16.12 -11.12 1.34
CA GLU A 151 14.92 -11.59 0.64
C GLU A 151 13.81 -11.98 1.60
N ASP A 152 14.06 -12.70 2.69
CA ASP A 152 13.03 -12.98 3.69
C ASP A 152 12.46 -11.68 4.30
N GLY A 153 13.28 -10.64 4.40
CA GLY A 153 12.87 -9.29 4.85
C GLY A 153 12.09 -8.46 3.81
N ARG A 154 12.30 -8.67 2.50
CA ARG A 154 11.63 -7.91 1.40
C ARG A 154 10.50 -8.68 0.69
N THR A 155 10.56 -10.01 0.72
CA THR A 155 9.64 -10.96 0.08
C THR A 155 8.74 -11.64 1.10
N GLY A 156 8.90 -11.35 2.39
CA GLY A 156 7.89 -11.67 3.40
C GLY A 156 6.60 -10.90 3.10
N THR A 157 5.51 -11.61 2.83
CA THR A 157 4.19 -11.01 2.87
C THR A 157 3.85 -10.73 4.33
N MET A 158 3.30 -9.55 4.62
CA MET A 158 2.94 -9.11 5.95
C MET A 158 1.44 -8.84 5.99
N LYS A 159 0.77 -9.45 6.96
CA LYS A 159 -0.64 -9.18 7.25
C LYS A 159 -0.77 -7.88 8.04
N ILE A 160 -1.59 -6.98 7.50
CA ILE A 160 -1.91 -5.69 8.12
C ILE A 160 -3.42 -5.48 8.14
N ILE A 161 -3.88 -4.66 9.08
CA ILE A 161 -5.26 -4.20 9.19
C ILE A 161 -5.31 -2.75 8.73
N LEU A 162 -6.12 -2.44 7.72
CA LEU A 162 -6.27 -1.07 7.23
C LEU A 162 -7.00 -0.20 8.25
N THR A 163 -6.45 0.96 8.60
CA THR A 163 -7.12 1.96 9.45
C THR A 163 -7.91 2.99 8.65
N THR A 164 -7.67 3.03 7.33
CA THR A 164 -8.28 3.97 6.38
C THR A 164 -8.68 3.25 5.09
N ASP A 165 -9.61 3.83 4.34
CA ASP A 165 -9.99 3.31 3.02
C ASP A 165 -8.89 3.62 2.00
N ILE A 166 -8.37 2.58 1.35
CA ILE A 166 -7.31 2.70 0.34
C ILE A 166 -7.83 2.22 -1.00
N LYS A 167 -7.88 3.13 -1.97
CA LYS A 167 -8.36 2.84 -3.33
C LYS A 167 -7.57 1.69 -3.94
N GLY A 168 -8.29 0.63 -4.33
CA GLY A 168 -7.71 -0.56 -4.97
C GLY A 168 -7.04 -1.55 -4.02
N LYS A 169 -7.05 -1.32 -2.70
CA LYS A 169 -6.48 -2.25 -1.71
C LYS A 169 -7.50 -2.78 -0.71
N GLY A 170 -8.43 -1.94 -0.24
CA GLY A 170 -9.45 -2.33 0.72
C GLY A 170 -10.05 -1.15 1.48
N LYS A 171 -11.00 -1.45 2.36
CA LYS A 171 -11.65 -0.50 3.27
C LYS A 171 -11.04 -0.57 4.67
N LYS A 172 -11.34 0.43 5.48
CA LYS A 172 -11.00 0.46 6.91
C LYS A 172 -11.54 -0.80 7.59
N GLY A 173 -10.66 -1.49 8.31
CA GLY A 173 -10.95 -2.73 9.03
C GLY A 173 -10.79 -4.00 8.19
N ASP A 174 -10.27 -3.91 6.97
CA ASP A 174 -9.89 -5.08 6.17
C ASP A 174 -8.50 -5.58 6.57
N ILE A 175 -8.36 -6.90 6.64
CA ILE A 175 -7.08 -7.58 6.85
C ILE A 175 -6.55 -7.98 5.47
N ILE A 176 -5.41 -7.41 5.08
CA ILE A 176 -4.79 -7.68 3.78
C ILE A 176 -3.36 -8.21 3.97
N ASP A 177 -2.95 -9.08 3.04
CA ASP A 177 -1.59 -9.63 3.00
C ASP A 177 -0.84 -9.00 1.82
N ILE A 178 0.22 -8.25 2.09
CA ILE A 178 0.96 -7.49 1.08
C ILE A 178 2.47 -7.55 1.33
N PRO A 179 3.32 -7.28 0.33
CA PRO A 179 4.77 -7.28 0.53
C PRO A 179 5.21 -6.38 1.68
N SER A 180 6.09 -6.88 2.55
CA SER A 180 6.56 -6.22 3.78
C SER A 180 7.00 -4.77 3.56
N GLY A 181 7.66 -4.46 2.45
CA GLY A 181 8.08 -3.10 2.12
C GLY A 181 6.89 -2.13 1.99
N HIS A 182 5.84 -2.55 1.30
CA HIS A 182 4.62 -1.77 1.14
C HIS A 182 3.77 -1.77 2.42
N ALA A 183 3.76 -2.87 3.18
CA ALA A 183 3.13 -2.93 4.51
C ALA A 183 3.74 -1.93 5.48
N ASN A 184 5.07 -1.90 5.56
CA ASN A 184 5.80 -0.98 6.43
C ASN A 184 5.53 0.48 6.09
N PHE A 185 5.39 0.80 4.80
CA PHE A 185 4.98 2.14 4.35
C PHE A 185 3.58 2.52 4.85
N LEU A 186 2.60 1.63 4.73
CA LEU A 186 1.23 1.86 5.20
C LEU A 186 1.16 1.99 6.74
N VAL A 187 1.95 1.20 7.46
CA VAL A 187 2.04 1.30 8.93
C VAL A 187 2.67 2.64 9.35
N ARG A 188 3.79 3.05 8.75
CA ARG A 188 4.45 4.33 9.06
C ARG A 188 3.61 5.56 8.71
N SER A 189 2.75 5.45 7.70
CA SER A 189 1.82 6.51 7.30
C SER A 189 0.51 6.53 8.09
N ASN A 190 0.39 5.69 9.15
CA ASN A 190 -0.82 5.51 9.96
C ASN A 190 -2.06 5.08 9.17
N GLN A 191 -1.87 4.50 7.98
CA GLN A 191 -2.95 3.97 7.14
C GLN A 191 -3.26 2.49 7.41
N ALA A 192 -2.42 1.82 8.19
CA ALA A 192 -2.61 0.45 8.64
C ALA A 192 -1.93 0.18 9.98
N ILE A 193 -2.31 -0.92 10.63
CA ILE A 193 -1.63 -1.50 11.80
C ILE A 193 -1.27 -2.95 11.52
N LEU A 194 -0.34 -3.52 12.29
CA LEU A 194 0.03 -4.93 12.17
C LEU A 194 -1.16 -5.84 12.56
N ALA A 195 -1.40 -6.89 11.79
CA ALA A 195 -2.43 -7.88 12.10
C ALA A 195 -1.91 -8.91 13.13
N THR A 196 -1.59 -8.44 14.33
CA THR A 196 -1.23 -9.31 15.46
C THR A 196 -2.47 -10.05 15.96
N SER A 197 -2.29 -11.19 16.63
CA SER A 197 -3.40 -11.95 17.23
C SER A 197 -4.24 -11.11 18.20
N GLU A 198 -3.63 -10.12 18.85
CA GLU A 198 -4.32 -9.16 19.72
C GLU A 198 -5.18 -8.17 18.92
N ASN A 199 -4.59 -7.52 17.91
CA ASN A 199 -5.30 -6.56 17.06
C ASN A 199 -6.44 -7.21 16.27
N ILE A 200 -6.25 -8.46 15.82
CA ILE A 200 -7.29 -9.24 15.14
C ILE A 200 -8.45 -9.50 16.10
N LYS A 201 -8.18 -9.97 17.32
CA LYS A 201 -9.23 -10.22 18.33
C LYS A 201 -9.96 -8.94 18.71
N GLN A 202 -9.23 -7.83 18.85
CA GLN A 202 -9.85 -6.53 19.14
C GLN A 202 -10.78 -6.09 18.00
N LEU A 203 -10.33 -6.20 16.75
CA LEU A 203 -11.16 -5.87 15.59
C LEU A 203 -12.40 -6.77 15.49
N GLU A 204 -12.26 -8.07 15.74
CA GLU A 204 -13.39 -9.01 15.75
C GLU A 204 -14.39 -8.67 16.86
N LYS A 205 -13.91 -8.31 18.07
CA LYS A 205 -14.74 -7.86 19.17
C LYS A 205 -15.50 -6.58 18.81
N GLU A 206 -14.80 -5.57 18.28
CA GLU A 206 -15.42 -4.31 17.83
C GLU A 206 -16.47 -4.54 16.73
N LYS A 207 -16.18 -5.43 15.76
CA LYS A 207 -17.15 -5.80 14.71
C LYS A 207 -18.37 -6.53 15.29
N ALA A 208 -18.17 -7.43 16.26
CA ALA A 208 -19.25 -8.16 16.91
C ALA A 208 -20.15 -7.22 17.74
N GLU A 209 -19.56 -6.31 18.51
CA GLU A 209 -20.27 -5.30 19.29
C GLU A 209 -21.05 -4.33 18.39
N ALA A 210 -20.44 -3.86 17.30
CA ALA A 210 -21.12 -3.01 16.32
C ALA A 210 -22.30 -3.73 15.64
N LYS A 211 -22.14 -5.01 15.28
CA LYS A 211 -23.22 -5.81 14.69
C LYS A 211 -24.36 -6.04 15.68
N ALA A 212 -24.04 -6.35 16.93
CA ALA A 212 -25.04 -6.53 17.98
C ALA A 212 -25.79 -5.23 18.29
N ALA A 213 -25.11 -4.08 18.29
CA ALA A 213 -25.73 -2.78 18.46
C ALA A 213 -26.67 -2.43 17.29
N GLU A 214 -26.23 -2.67 16.05
CA GLU A 214 -27.06 -2.46 14.85
C GLU A 214 -28.30 -3.37 14.86
N GLU A 215 -28.16 -4.62 15.28
CA GLU A 215 -29.26 -5.57 15.37
C GLU A 215 -30.27 -5.20 16.47
N ARG A 216 -29.79 -4.73 17.63
CA ARG A 216 -30.65 -4.16 18.68
C ARG A 216 -31.43 -2.96 18.18
N HIS A 217 -30.75 -1.99 17.57
CA HIS A 217 -31.41 -0.79 17.02
C HIS A 217 -32.42 -1.16 15.93
N ARG A 218 -32.08 -2.12 15.06
CA ARG A 218 -33.03 -2.65 14.06
C ARG A 218 -34.26 -3.26 14.71
N ASN A 219 -34.10 -4.04 15.78
CA ASN A 219 -35.20 -4.66 16.49
C ASN A 219 -36.10 -3.62 17.20
N GLU A 220 -35.51 -2.62 17.84
CA GLU A 220 -36.25 -1.47 18.40
C GLU A 220 -37.07 -0.75 17.33
N MET A 221 -36.52 -0.57 16.12
CA MET A 221 -37.25 0.04 15.00
C MET A 221 -38.36 -0.88 14.46
N LEU A 222 -38.21 -2.20 14.53
CA LEU A 222 -39.27 -3.16 14.17
C LEU A 222 -40.42 -3.13 15.20
N GLU A 223 -40.11 -3.04 16.49
CA GLU A 223 -41.11 -2.87 17.54
C GLU A 223 -41.87 -1.55 17.37
N LEU A 224 -41.16 -0.46 17.06
CA LEU A 224 -41.78 0.82 16.76
C LEU A 224 -42.65 0.75 15.50
N LYS A 225 -42.22 0.02 14.46
CA LYS A 225 -43.03 -0.23 13.27
C LYS A 225 -44.35 -0.91 13.64
N GLU A 226 -44.30 -2.00 14.39
CA GLU A 226 -45.51 -2.70 14.81
C GLU A 226 -46.44 -1.79 15.63
N PHE A 227 -45.87 -0.99 16.52
CA PHE A 227 -46.64 -0.03 17.31
C PHE A 227 -47.36 0.97 16.40
N ILE A 228 -46.65 1.56 15.42
CA ILE A 228 -47.23 2.53 14.47
C ILE A 228 -48.36 1.89 13.64
N GLU A 229 -48.18 0.65 13.17
CA GLU A 229 -49.16 -0.02 12.30
C GLU A 229 -50.40 -0.52 13.03
N LYS A 230 -50.28 -0.81 14.33
CA LYS A 230 -51.40 -1.22 15.22
C LYS A 230 -52.22 -0.02 15.70
N ASN A 231 -51.63 1.17 15.76
CA ASN A 231 -52.22 2.36 16.39
C ASN A 231 -52.60 3.44 15.36
N PRO A 232 -53.87 3.48 14.90
CA PRO A 232 -54.32 4.47 13.93
C PRO A 232 -54.56 5.84 14.57
N ILE A 233 -54.14 6.90 13.88
CA ILE A 233 -54.42 8.30 14.27
C ILE A 233 -55.66 8.84 13.57
N LYS A 234 -56.36 9.76 14.23
CA LYS A 234 -57.52 10.46 13.67
C LYS A 234 -57.26 11.95 13.65
N ILE A 235 -57.44 12.59 12.51
CA ILE A 235 -57.32 14.05 12.37
C ILE A 235 -58.68 14.60 11.98
N ALA A 236 -59.23 15.46 12.84
CA ALA A 236 -60.51 16.12 12.62
C ALA A 236 -60.32 17.46 11.89
N VAL A 237 -60.93 17.61 10.73
CA VAL A 237 -60.78 18.77 9.83
C VAL A 237 -62.14 19.35 9.44
N ARG A 238 -62.18 20.66 9.15
CA ARG A 238 -63.39 21.34 8.67
C ARG A 238 -63.56 21.12 7.17
N VAL A 239 -64.77 20.77 6.74
CA VAL A 239 -65.09 20.43 5.35
C VAL A 239 -65.82 21.60 4.68
N GLY A 240 -65.44 21.93 3.44
CA GLY A 240 -66.11 22.94 2.62
C GLY A 240 -67.27 22.38 1.78
N LYS A 241 -67.93 23.24 0.99
CA LYS A 241 -68.91 22.78 -0.01
C LYS A 241 -68.20 21.86 -1.02
N GLU A 242 -68.80 20.70 -1.31
CA GLU A 242 -68.29 19.61 -2.18
C GLU A 242 -67.27 18.62 -1.57
N GLY A 243 -67.09 18.57 -0.25
CA GLY A 243 -66.29 17.49 0.38
C GLY A 243 -64.76 17.69 0.33
N LYS A 244 -64.29 18.84 -0.17
CA LYS A 244 -62.89 19.28 -0.07
C LYS A 244 -62.59 19.87 1.30
N LEU A 245 -61.40 19.58 1.83
CA LEU A 245 -60.93 20.06 3.13
C LEU A 245 -60.52 21.54 3.12
N PHE A 246 -60.90 22.29 4.15
CA PHE A 246 -60.46 23.68 4.33
C PHE A 246 -59.06 23.69 4.99
N GLY A 247 -58.03 23.61 4.16
CA GLY A 247 -56.63 23.40 4.56
C GLY A 247 -56.29 21.91 4.60
N GLY A 248 -55.34 21.49 3.75
CA GLY A 248 -54.94 20.09 3.63
C GLY A 248 -54.25 19.56 4.89
N VAL A 249 -54.35 18.25 5.13
CA VAL A 249 -53.58 17.59 6.19
C VAL A 249 -52.16 17.39 5.69
N SER A 250 -51.22 18.14 6.28
CA SER A 250 -49.80 18.08 5.95
C SER A 250 -49.05 17.03 6.79
N SER A 251 -47.87 16.60 6.31
CA SER A 251 -46.98 15.68 7.05
C SER A 251 -46.60 16.22 8.44
N LYS A 252 -46.59 17.54 8.63
CA LYS A 252 -46.36 18.18 9.94
C LYS A 252 -47.50 17.88 10.91
N MET A 253 -48.75 18.03 10.47
CA MET A 253 -49.93 17.76 11.29
C MET A 253 -50.00 16.28 11.70
N ILE A 254 -49.64 15.37 10.79
CA ILE A 254 -49.63 13.93 11.04
C ILE A 254 -48.63 13.56 12.14
N VAL A 255 -47.41 14.11 12.07
CA VAL A 255 -46.37 13.88 13.08
C VAL A 255 -46.73 14.50 14.43
N GLU A 256 -47.29 15.72 14.43
CA GLU A 256 -47.73 16.40 15.65
C GLU A 256 -48.87 15.63 16.34
N GLU A 257 -49.86 15.16 15.57
CA GLU A 257 -50.97 14.38 16.12
C GLU A 257 -50.49 13.03 16.67
N PHE A 258 -49.60 12.35 15.96
CA PHE A 258 -49.00 11.10 16.44
C PHE A 258 -48.25 11.30 17.76
N LYS A 259 -47.54 12.44 17.90
CA LYS A 259 -46.86 12.82 19.14
C LYS A 259 -47.85 13.15 20.26
N ASN A 260 -48.95 13.83 19.96
CA ASN A 260 -49.97 14.18 20.96
C ASN A 260 -50.68 12.95 21.51
N VAL A 261 -51.02 11.99 20.64
CA VAL A 261 -51.79 10.80 21.02
C VAL A 261 -50.92 9.74 21.69
N TYR A 262 -49.71 9.48 21.15
CA TYR A 262 -48.86 8.37 21.59
C TYR A 262 -47.58 8.79 22.32
N GLY A 263 -47.28 10.09 22.40
CA GLY A 263 -46.06 10.60 23.03
C GLY A 263 -44.78 10.38 22.21
N ILE A 264 -44.87 9.81 21.00
CA ILE A 264 -43.72 9.45 20.17
C ILE A 264 -43.41 10.55 19.15
N SER A 265 -42.18 11.05 19.16
CA SER A 265 -41.73 12.06 18.20
C SER A 265 -41.20 11.40 16.93
N LEU A 266 -41.90 11.58 15.81
CA LEU A 266 -41.47 11.13 14.48
C LEU A 266 -40.79 12.29 13.71
N ASP A 267 -39.82 12.00 12.83
CA ASP A 267 -39.24 13.03 11.94
C ASP A 267 -40.03 13.08 10.64
N LYS A 268 -40.66 14.21 10.33
CA LYS A 268 -41.42 14.44 9.09
C LYS A 268 -40.61 14.20 7.82
N ARG A 269 -39.27 14.38 7.86
CA ARG A 269 -38.39 14.14 6.69
C ARG A 269 -38.24 12.67 6.33
N LYS A 270 -38.58 11.78 7.27
CA LYS A 270 -38.56 10.34 7.07
C LYS A 270 -39.89 9.80 6.50
N MET A 271 -40.91 10.64 6.35
CA MET A 271 -42.14 10.25 5.68
C MET A 271 -41.92 10.20 4.18
N LEU A 272 -42.25 9.06 3.57
CA LEU A 272 -42.18 8.85 2.12
C LEU A 272 -43.50 9.29 1.46
N TYR A 273 -44.04 10.43 1.91
CA TYR A 273 -45.33 10.96 1.48
C TYR A 273 -45.25 12.49 1.37
N ASN A 274 -45.24 12.98 0.13
CA ASN A 274 -45.02 14.38 -0.23
C ASN A 274 -46.29 15.11 -0.67
N GLN A 275 -47.45 14.45 -0.61
CA GLN A 275 -48.73 15.04 -1.00
C GLN A 275 -49.49 15.48 0.25
N GLU A 276 -50.29 16.54 0.14
CA GLU A 276 -51.24 16.92 1.18
C GLU A 276 -52.55 16.16 0.98
N ILE A 277 -53.20 15.80 2.08
CA ILE A 277 -54.51 15.13 2.01
C ILE A 277 -55.61 16.18 1.98
N ASP A 278 -56.42 16.16 0.93
CA ASP A 278 -57.44 17.17 0.61
C ASP A 278 -58.90 16.63 0.67
N ALA A 279 -59.07 15.33 0.94
CA ALA A 279 -60.36 14.67 1.06
C ALA A 279 -60.48 13.82 2.35
N LEU A 280 -61.71 13.67 2.85
CA LEU A 280 -62.03 12.74 3.93
C LEU A 280 -61.77 11.28 3.48
N GLY A 281 -61.27 10.45 4.40
CA GLY A 281 -60.96 9.06 4.07
C GLY A 281 -59.96 8.41 5.00
N SER A 282 -59.56 7.18 4.64
CA SER A 282 -58.52 6.43 5.34
C SER A 282 -57.28 6.34 4.45
N TYR A 283 -56.13 6.73 4.99
CA TYR A 283 -54.87 6.81 4.27
C TYR A 283 -53.82 5.94 4.97
N GLN A 284 -52.94 5.32 4.18
CA GLN A 284 -51.76 4.61 4.65
C GLN A 284 -50.52 5.39 4.23
N ILE A 285 -49.80 5.93 5.22
CA ILE A 285 -48.69 6.85 5.00
C ILE A 285 -47.38 6.16 5.39
N PRO A 286 -46.50 5.84 4.42
CA PRO A 286 -45.24 5.17 4.69
C PRO A 286 -44.23 6.11 5.39
N ILE A 287 -43.61 5.63 6.46
CA ILE A 287 -42.52 6.31 7.17
C ILE A 287 -41.30 5.38 7.31
N GLN A 288 -40.13 5.87 6.89
CA GLN A 288 -38.88 5.12 6.96
C GLN A 288 -38.22 5.30 8.34
N LEU A 289 -38.27 4.26 9.18
CA LEU A 289 -37.68 4.31 10.53
C LEU A 289 -36.18 4.00 10.50
N HIS A 290 -35.80 2.99 9.71
CA HIS A 290 -34.43 2.51 9.52
C HIS A 290 -34.15 2.24 8.03
N LYS A 291 -32.88 1.97 7.66
CA LYS A 291 -32.49 1.63 6.28
C LYS A 291 -33.41 0.58 5.64
N ASP A 292 -33.74 -0.45 6.40
CA ASP A 292 -34.54 -1.60 5.95
C ASP A 292 -35.90 -1.72 6.67
N VAL A 293 -36.33 -0.70 7.44
CA VAL A 293 -37.59 -0.73 8.21
C VAL A 293 -38.46 0.45 7.82
N THR A 294 -39.55 0.16 7.11
CA THR A 294 -40.62 1.12 6.76
C THR A 294 -41.91 0.68 7.45
N ALA A 295 -42.57 1.63 8.12
CA ALA A 295 -43.85 1.45 8.80
C ALA A 295 -44.98 2.18 8.05
N GLN A 296 -46.21 1.68 8.15
CA GLN A 296 -47.39 2.31 7.56
C GLN A 296 -48.26 2.97 8.63
N ILE A 297 -48.31 4.31 8.64
CA ILE A 297 -49.21 5.05 9.53
C ILE A 297 -50.62 4.99 8.96
N LYS A 298 -51.55 4.44 9.72
CA LYS A 298 -52.99 4.46 9.40
C LYS A 298 -53.59 5.77 9.89
N LEU A 299 -53.99 6.62 8.95
CA LEU A 299 -54.62 7.92 9.23
C LEU A 299 -56.09 7.89 8.82
N HIS A 300 -56.97 8.26 9.73
CA HIS A 300 -58.38 8.53 9.43
C HIS A 300 -58.65 10.03 9.47
N VAL A 301 -59.04 10.59 8.35
CA VAL A 301 -59.41 12.00 8.24
C VAL A 301 -60.92 12.10 8.35
N VAL A 302 -61.39 12.74 9.41
CA VAL A 302 -62.82 12.81 9.78
C VAL A 302 -63.30 14.26 9.85
N GLU A 303 -64.59 14.46 9.66
CA GLU A 303 -65.21 15.78 9.77
C GLU A 303 -65.23 16.24 11.24
N LYS A 304 -64.80 17.47 11.48
CA LYS A 304 -64.87 18.12 12.80
C LYS A 304 -66.30 18.58 13.06
N GLN A 305 -67.02 17.83 13.90
CA GLN A 305 -68.33 18.19 14.44
C GLN A 305 -68.28 19.52 15.22
#